data_AF-A0A1H4RKQ0-F1
#
_entry.id   AF-A0A1H4RKQ0-F1
#
_cell.length_a   1.000
_cell.length_b   1.000
_cell.length_c   1.000
_cell.angle_alpha   90.00
_cell.angle_beta   90.00
_cell.angle_gamma   90.00
#
_symmetry.space_group_name_H-M   'P 1'
#
loop_
_entity.id
_entity.type
_entity.pdbx_description
1 polymer ?
#
loop_
_entity_poly.entity_id
_entity_poly.type
_entity_poly.pdbx_seq_one_letter_code
_entity_poly.pdbx_strand_id
1 'polypeptide(L)'
;MKMSGMTFIDPAAGRNQISLKELRELPAVWDTYDSTKHGPLPMSPFYPVVRHENWWGCGVSLSDLRALASSHGIPVAWVPSADVLRRLATMSHSHEEKLQVLIDARAEIIALCREKLDECTDDWLGDTAVVAEKALAALADGHHEAAACLALLGSEDLIYEMSHLTRRAKYKDLTDVAKQDPGGLFAHSHYVLAPLVTLYTDWWAKNDDPVPTALSRHAVVHRLPLEHLSEGHCLIAVMLLVSMVREAQQRYEQIRDDMMDHNTA
;
A
#
# COMPACT_ATOMS: atom_id res chain seq x y z
N MET A 1 16.63 -8.38 -18.84
CA MET A 1 17.80 -9.25 -18.52
C MET A 1 17.26 -10.56 -17.94
N LYS A 2 17.51 -11.72 -18.57
CA LYS A 2 17.02 -13.01 -18.04
C LYS A 2 17.83 -13.39 -16.81
N MET A 3 17.28 -13.18 -15.61
CA MET A 3 17.88 -13.55 -14.32
C MET A 3 17.77 -15.06 -14.06
N SER A 4 18.20 -15.91 -14.98
CA SER A 4 18.24 -17.36 -14.76
C SER A 4 19.63 -17.72 -14.23
N GLY A 5 19.74 -18.00 -12.92
CA GLY A 5 20.97 -18.51 -12.30
C GLY A 5 21.57 -17.70 -11.14
N MET A 6 20.93 -16.63 -10.67
CA MET A 6 21.38 -15.94 -9.45
C MET A 6 21.08 -16.79 -8.20
N THR A 7 22.11 -16.99 -7.39
CA THR A 7 22.02 -17.55 -6.05
C THR A 7 22.31 -16.47 -5.01
N PHE A 8 21.57 -16.49 -3.89
CA PHE A 8 21.72 -15.56 -2.77
C PHE A 8 22.11 -16.33 -1.51
N ILE A 9 22.77 -15.68 -0.55
CA ILE A 9 23.17 -16.30 0.70
C ILE A 9 22.09 -16.02 1.74
N ASP A 10 21.47 -17.06 2.29
CA ASP A 10 20.51 -16.94 3.40
C ASP A 10 20.94 -17.83 4.58
N PRO A 11 21.80 -17.31 5.49
CA PRO A 11 22.26 -18.05 6.65
C PRO A 11 21.11 -18.52 7.56
N ALA A 12 19.97 -17.83 7.52
CA ALA A 12 18.81 -18.09 8.35
C ALA A 12 18.04 -19.37 7.94
N ALA A 13 18.17 -19.79 6.69
CA ALA A 13 17.61 -21.06 6.20
C ALA A 13 18.55 -22.27 6.39
N GLY A 14 19.69 -22.10 7.07
CA GLY A 14 20.72 -23.12 7.23
C GLY A 14 21.43 -23.51 5.91
N ARG A 15 21.32 -22.66 4.89
CA ARG A 15 21.84 -22.90 3.53
C ARG A 15 22.66 -21.71 3.05
N ASN A 16 23.85 -21.98 2.50
CA ASN A 16 24.73 -20.93 2.00
C ASN A 16 24.32 -20.38 0.62
N GLN A 17 23.37 -21.02 -0.07
CA GLN A 17 22.85 -20.57 -1.37
C GLN A 17 21.37 -20.92 -1.52
N ILE A 18 20.57 -19.95 -1.96
CA ILE A 18 19.18 -20.09 -2.38
C ILE A 18 19.02 -19.57 -3.81
N SER A 19 18.22 -20.22 -4.63
CA SER A 19 17.88 -19.76 -5.98
C SER A 19 16.86 -18.60 -5.95
N LEU A 20 16.75 -17.82 -7.03
CA LEU A 20 15.67 -16.83 -7.20
C LEU A 20 14.26 -17.40 -7.01
N LYS A 21 14.05 -18.67 -7.39
CA LYS A 21 12.76 -19.35 -7.19
C LYS A 21 12.50 -19.56 -5.70
N GLU A 22 13.48 -20.11 -4.97
CA GLU A 22 13.37 -20.31 -3.53
C GLU A 22 13.25 -18.98 -2.77
N LEU A 23 13.90 -17.92 -3.24
CA LEU A 23 13.77 -16.59 -2.63
C LEU A 23 12.35 -16.03 -2.79
N ARG A 24 11.67 -16.32 -3.90
CA ARG A 24 10.25 -15.99 -4.07
C ARG A 24 9.31 -16.81 -3.19
N GLU A 25 9.73 -18.02 -2.80
CA GLU A 25 8.96 -18.93 -1.95
C GLU A 25 9.22 -18.70 -0.44
N LEU A 26 10.36 -18.09 -0.08
CA LEU A 26 10.74 -17.75 1.30
C LEU A 26 9.64 -17.00 2.07
N PRO A 27 8.95 -16.01 1.49
CA PRO A 27 7.84 -15.35 2.15
C PRO A 27 6.75 -16.29 2.65
N ALA A 28 6.37 -17.31 1.86
CA ALA A 28 5.35 -18.28 2.26
C ALA A 28 5.82 -19.18 3.41
N VAL A 29 7.13 -19.48 3.45
CA VAL A 29 7.75 -20.25 4.54
C VAL A 29 7.71 -19.44 5.85
N TRP A 30 8.10 -18.16 5.79
CA TRP A 30 8.10 -17.29 6.96
C TRP A 30 6.69 -16.91 7.43
N ASP A 31 5.74 -16.74 6.50
CA ASP A 31 4.35 -16.42 6.84
C ASP A 31 3.64 -17.56 7.59
N THR A 32 4.11 -18.79 7.42
CA THR A 32 3.55 -20.00 8.06
C THR A 32 4.47 -20.54 9.16
N TYR A 33 5.54 -19.80 9.48
CA TYR A 33 6.56 -20.25 10.41
C TYR A 33 6.05 -20.24 11.84
N ASP A 34 6.14 -21.41 12.49
CA ASP A 34 5.79 -21.61 13.88
C ASP A 34 7.05 -21.92 14.70
N SER A 35 7.55 -20.92 15.43
CA SER A 35 8.75 -21.06 16.26
C SER A 35 8.56 -22.07 17.40
N THR A 36 7.32 -22.37 17.80
CA THR A 36 7.03 -23.38 18.83
C THR A 36 7.20 -24.80 18.30
N LYS A 37 7.00 -25.01 17.00
CA LYS A 37 7.20 -26.29 16.32
C LYS A 37 8.60 -26.47 15.75
N HIS A 38 9.21 -25.39 15.27
CA HIS A 38 10.45 -25.44 14.50
C HIS A 38 11.69 -24.92 15.25
N GLY A 39 11.55 -24.54 16.53
CA GLY A 39 12.59 -23.84 17.29
C GLY A 39 12.74 -22.39 16.80
N PRO A 40 13.65 -21.58 17.35
CA PRO A 40 13.92 -20.22 16.85
C PRO A 40 14.85 -20.24 15.63
N LEU A 41 14.47 -19.55 14.56
CA LEU A 41 15.30 -19.27 13.39
C LEU A 41 15.41 -17.75 13.21
N PRO A 42 16.61 -17.22 12.90
CA PRO A 42 16.74 -15.82 12.53
C PRO A 42 15.97 -15.58 11.22
N MET A 43 15.30 -14.43 11.10
CA MET A 43 14.57 -14.09 9.89
C MET A 43 15.53 -13.89 8.71
N SER A 44 15.14 -14.33 7.51
CA SER A 44 15.91 -14.07 6.29
C SER A 44 16.07 -12.55 6.10
N PRO A 45 17.29 -12.04 5.84
CA PRO A 45 17.50 -10.61 5.62
C PRO A 45 16.77 -10.11 4.36
N PHE A 46 16.35 -11.00 3.46
CA PHE A 46 15.55 -10.64 2.30
C PHE A 46 14.08 -10.40 2.64
N TYR A 47 13.56 -10.98 3.73
CA TYR A 47 12.13 -10.90 4.03
C TYR A 47 11.62 -9.46 4.25
N PRO A 48 12.33 -8.59 5.01
CA PRO A 48 11.96 -7.17 5.12
C PRO A 48 12.15 -6.36 3.84
N VAL A 49 13.03 -6.81 2.93
CA VAL A 49 13.34 -6.09 1.67
C VAL A 49 12.32 -6.43 0.56
N VAL A 50 11.56 -7.51 0.72
CA VAL A 50 10.58 -7.97 -0.28
C VAL A 50 9.13 -7.81 0.19
N ARG A 51 8.90 -7.46 1.46
CA ARG A 51 7.57 -7.27 2.04
C ARG A 51 7.51 -6.08 2.98
N HIS A 52 6.41 -5.35 2.90
CA HIS A 52 6.00 -4.42 3.96
C HIS A 52 5.73 -5.18 5.26
N GLU A 53 6.00 -4.53 6.38
CA GLU A 53 5.88 -5.12 7.73
C GLU A 53 4.47 -5.66 8.02
N ASN A 54 3.44 -4.97 7.53
CA ASN A 54 2.05 -5.36 7.73
C ASN A 54 1.67 -6.62 6.93
N TRP A 55 2.53 -7.08 6.03
CA TRP A 55 2.36 -8.35 5.32
C TRP A 55 2.94 -9.52 6.11
N TRP A 56 3.72 -9.27 7.16
CA TRP A 56 4.42 -10.33 7.86
C TRP A 56 3.44 -11.29 8.53
N GLY A 57 3.58 -12.58 8.24
CA GLY A 57 2.65 -13.58 8.77
C GLY A 57 1.29 -13.62 8.08
N CYS A 58 0.96 -12.75 7.13
CA CYS A 58 -0.39 -12.67 6.56
C CYS A 58 -0.75 -13.86 5.66
N GLY A 59 0.25 -14.56 5.11
CA GLY A 59 0.06 -15.73 4.25
C GLY A 59 -0.60 -15.43 2.90
N VAL A 60 -0.80 -14.15 2.58
CA VAL A 60 -1.39 -13.69 1.31
C VAL A 60 -0.30 -13.59 0.26
N SER A 61 -0.58 -14.09 -0.95
CA SER A 61 0.38 -14.02 -2.05
C SER A 61 0.55 -12.58 -2.55
N LEU A 62 1.71 -12.27 -3.12
CA LEU A 62 1.96 -10.96 -3.75
C LEU A 62 0.96 -10.66 -4.89
N SER A 63 0.51 -11.68 -5.63
CA SER A 63 -0.52 -11.51 -6.66
C SER A 63 -1.89 -11.17 -6.07
N ASP A 64 -2.27 -11.75 -4.93
CA ASP A 64 -3.54 -11.46 -4.28
C ASP A 64 -3.53 -10.08 -3.64
N LEU A 65 -2.43 -9.69 -2.97
CA LEU A 65 -2.22 -8.32 -2.48
C LEU A 65 -2.33 -7.31 -3.63
N ARG A 66 -1.75 -7.64 -4.78
CA ARG A 66 -1.81 -6.79 -5.97
C ARG A 66 -3.24 -6.68 -6.47
N ALA A 67 -3.98 -7.78 -6.54
CA ALA A 67 -5.36 -7.82 -6.97
C ALA A 67 -6.27 -7.00 -6.04
N LEU A 68 -6.08 -7.09 -4.72
CA LEU A 68 -6.77 -6.23 -3.75
C LEU A 68 -6.54 -4.74 -4.07
N ALA A 69 -5.29 -4.37 -4.33
CA ALA A 69 -4.96 -2.99 -4.62
C ALA A 69 -5.43 -2.51 -6.01
N SER A 70 -5.15 -3.22 -7.11
CA SER A 70 -5.52 -2.74 -8.46
C SER A 70 -6.98 -2.94 -8.84
N SER A 71 -7.64 -3.97 -8.31
CA SER A 71 -9.01 -4.31 -8.74
C SER A 71 -10.05 -3.71 -7.83
N HIS A 72 -9.72 -3.52 -6.54
CA HIS A 72 -10.62 -2.96 -5.55
C HIS A 72 -10.17 -1.61 -5.00
N GLY A 73 -8.98 -1.12 -5.36
CA GLY A 73 -8.48 0.15 -4.83
C GLY A 73 -8.07 0.09 -3.37
N ILE A 74 -7.97 -1.10 -2.77
CA ILE A 74 -7.70 -1.26 -1.34
C ILE A 74 -6.19 -1.13 -1.11
N PRO A 75 -5.71 -0.13 -0.35
CA PRO A 75 -4.31 -0.03 0.02
C PRO A 75 -3.90 -1.28 0.80
N VAL A 76 -2.76 -1.85 0.44
CA VAL A 76 -2.21 -3.04 1.11
C VAL A 76 -0.85 -2.79 1.74
N ALA A 77 -0.11 -1.77 1.30
CA ALA A 77 1.20 -1.41 1.86
C ALA A 77 1.00 -0.64 3.17
N TRP A 78 1.78 -0.97 4.23
CA TRP A 78 1.78 -0.35 5.56
C TRP A 78 0.50 -0.54 6.40
N VAL A 79 -0.66 -0.45 5.76
CA VAL A 79 -1.98 -0.72 6.32
C VAL A 79 -2.82 -1.48 5.28
N PRO A 80 -3.80 -2.29 5.68
CA PRO A 80 -4.19 -2.64 7.06
C PRO A 80 -3.31 -3.76 7.64
N SER A 81 -3.65 -4.31 8.81
CA SER A 81 -2.87 -5.37 9.45
C SER A 81 -2.84 -6.68 8.65
N ALA A 82 -1.92 -7.58 9.01
CA ALA A 82 -1.81 -8.91 8.41
C ALA A 82 -3.11 -9.74 8.54
N ASP A 83 -3.86 -9.59 9.63
CA ASP A 83 -5.13 -10.30 9.82
C ASP A 83 -6.21 -9.76 8.87
N VAL A 84 -6.33 -8.44 8.78
CA VAL A 84 -7.27 -7.79 7.85
C VAL A 84 -6.94 -8.15 6.41
N LEU A 85 -5.66 -8.13 6.01
CA LEU A 85 -5.23 -8.58 4.68
C LEU A 85 -5.63 -10.03 4.40
N ARG A 86 -5.45 -10.93 5.37
CA ARG A 86 -5.86 -12.34 5.23
C ARG A 86 -7.36 -12.48 5.08
N ARG A 87 -8.16 -11.74 5.88
CA ARG A 87 -9.63 -11.69 5.76
C ARG A 87 -10.05 -11.17 4.39
N LEU A 88 -9.43 -10.09 3.91
CA LEU A 88 -9.70 -9.52 2.58
C LEU A 88 -9.37 -10.48 1.43
N ALA A 89 -8.28 -11.24 1.55
CA ALA A 89 -7.84 -12.20 0.54
C ALA A 89 -8.68 -13.49 0.53
N THR A 90 -9.20 -13.91 1.68
CA THR A 90 -10.02 -15.12 1.82
C THR A 90 -11.51 -14.88 1.54
N MET A 91 -11.98 -13.64 1.72
CA MET A 91 -13.34 -13.24 1.37
C MET A 91 -13.58 -13.26 -0.14
N SER A 92 -14.83 -13.49 -0.53
CA SER A 92 -15.37 -13.45 -1.90
C SER A 92 -14.86 -12.27 -2.77
N HIS A 93 -15.01 -12.41 -4.10
CA HIS A 93 -14.54 -11.44 -5.09
C HIS A 93 -15.35 -10.14 -5.16
N SER A 94 -16.49 -9.99 -4.46
CA SER A 94 -17.27 -8.74 -4.56
C SER A 94 -16.57 -7.57 -3.87
N HIS A 95 -16.76 -6.36 -4.37
CA HIS A 95 -16.15 -5.17 -3.78
C HIS A 95 -16.82 -4.82 -2.45
N GLU A 96 -18.14 -4.88 -2.39
CA GLU A 96 -18.96 -4.58 -1.22
C GLU A 96 -18.60 -5.45 0.00
N GLU A 97 -18.38 -6.76 -0.18
CA GLU A 97 -17.97 -7.62 0.94
C GLU A 97 -16.58 -7.25 1.46
N LYS A 98 -15.67 -6.81 0.58
CA LYS A 98 -14.35 -6.32 0.99
C LYS A 98 -14.45 -4.98 1.73
N LEU A 99 -15.35 -4.08 1.30
CA LEU A 99 -15.65 -2.86 2.06
C LEU A 99 -16.19 -3.20 3.45
N GLN A 100 -17.06 -4.20 3.57
CA GLN A 100 -17.57 -4.63 4.88
C GLN A 100 -16.46 -5.15 5.80
N VAL A 101 -15.48 -5.90 5.27
CA VAL A 101 -14.31 -6.32 6.05
C VAL A 101 -13.53 -5.12 6.59
N LEU A 102 -13.35 -4.06 5.79
CA LEU A 102 -12.69 -2.83 6.24
C LEU A 102 -13.50 -2.11 7.32
N ILE A 103 -14.82 -2.01 7.16
CA ILE A 103 -15.73 -1.38 8.13
C ILE A 103 -15.69 -2.15 9.46
N ASP A 104 -15.78 -3.48 9.43
CA ASP A 104 -15.70 -4.33 10.61
C ASP A 104 -14.35 -4.19 11.34
N ALA A 105 -13.28 -3.86 10.59
CA ALA A 105 -11.93 -3.63 11.11
C ALA A 105 -11.60 -2.15 11.35
N ARG A 106 -12.57 -1.22 11.26
CA ARG A 106 -12.33 0.24 11.31
C ARG A 106 -11.46 0.68 12.48
N ALA A 107 -11.76 0.21 13.69
CA ALA A 107 -11.03 0.62 14.89
C ALA A 107 -9.55 0.18 14.86
N GLU A 108 -9.29 -1.05 14.39
CA GLU A 108 -7.93 -1.59 14.21
C GLU A 108 -7.18 -0.83 13.12
N ILE A 109 -7.83 -0.56 11.99
CA ILE A 109 -7.26 0.21 10.88
C ILE A 109 -6.88 1.62 11.33
N ILE A 110 -7.78 2.32 12.03
CA ILE A 110 -7.50 3.68 12.54
C ILE A 110 -6.33 3.68 13.52
N ALA A 111 -6.25 2.68 14.41
CA ALA A 111 -5.15 2.54 15.35
C ALA A 111 -3.82 2.33 14.65
N LEU A 112 -3.77 1.41 13.67
CA LEU A 112 -2.56 1.14 12.90
C LEU A 112 -2.16 2.34 12.01
N CYS A 113 -3.13 3.02 11.40
CA CYS A 113 -2.86 4.25 10.65
C CYS A 113 -2.20 5.31 11.54
N ARG A 114 -2.65 5.46 12.79
CA ARG A 114 -2.05 6.40 13.74
C ARG A 114 -0.62 6.00 14.08
N GLU A 115 -0.39 4.73 14.40
CA GLU A 115 0.96 4.20 14.66
C GLU A 115 1.91 4.47 13.49
N LYS A 116 1.48 4.22 12.25
CA LYS A 116 2.33 4.48 11.07
C LYS A 116 2.59 5.97 10.84
N LEU A 117 1.63 6.85 11.15
CA LEU A 117 1.87 8.29 11.08
C LEU A 117 2.82 8.78 12.19
N ASP A 118 2.76 8.21 13.39
CA ASP A 118 3.68 8.56 14.50
C ASP A 118 5.15 8.23 14.16
N GLU A 119 5.40 7.30 13.24
CA GLU A 119 6.74 6.99 12.69
C GLU A 119 7.22 8.00 11.62
N CYS A 120 6.31 8.80 11.06
CA CYS A 120 6.59 9.69 9.93
C CYS A 120 7.13 11.04 10.42
N THR A 121 8.43 11.08 10.73
CA THR A 121 9.10 12.24 11.36
C THR A 121 10.05 13.00 10.44
N ASP A 122 10.21 12.58 9.17
CA ASP A 122 11.13 13.22 8.25
C ASP A 122 10.61 14.60 7.80
N ASP A 123 11.42 15.64 8.01
CA ASP A 123 11.11 17.02 7.61
C ASP A 123 10.76 17.18 6.12
N TRP A 124 11.23 16.28 5.25
CA TRP A 124 10.95 16.32 3.81
C TRP A 124 9.48 15.98 3.48
N LEU A 125 8.75 15.36 4.40
CA LEU A 125 7.30 15.13 4.25
C LEU A 125 6.49 16.44 4.22
N GLY A 126 7.05 17.52 4.78
CA GLY A 126 6.42 18.83 4.85
C GLY A 126 5.02 18.77 5.49
N ASP A 127 4.06 19.48 4.90
CA ASP A 127 2.69 19.55 5.42
C ASP A 127 1.89 18.25 5.21
N THR A 128 2.39 17.30 4.42
CA THR A 128 1.59 16.12 4.05
C THR A 128 1.34 15.18 5.24
N ALA A 129 2.31 15.06 6.15
CA ALA A 129 2.11 14.32 7.40
C ALA A 129 0.96 14.93 8.23
N VAL A 130 0.94 16.25 8.37
CA VAL A 130 -0.11 17.00 9.06
C VAL A 130 -1.48 16.85 8.37
N VAL A 131 -1.50 16.84 7.03
CA VAL A 131 -2.72 16.58 6.26
C VAL A 131 -3.26 15.18 6.54
N ALA A 132 -2.39 14.16 6.60
CA ALA A 132 -2.77 12.79 6.91
C ALA A 132 -3.31 12.63 8.33
N GLU A 133 -2.67 13.26 9.32
CA GLU A 133 -3.16 13.29 10.71
C GLU A 133 -4.56 13.90 10.80
N LYS A 134 -4.80 15.03 10.11
CA LYS A 134 -6.11 15.69 10.09
C LYS A 134 -7.17 14.84 9.41
N ALA A 135 -6.83 14.18 8.30
CA ALA A 135 -7.74 13.27 7.62
C ALA A 135 -8.11 12.08 8.52
N LEU A 136 -7.11 11.48 9.20
CA LEU A 136 -7.33 10.39 10.14
C LEU A 136 -8.16 10.82 11.36
N ALA A 137 -7.92 12.01 11.91
CA ALA A 137 -8.70 12.57 13.00
C ALA A 137 -10.17 12.79 12.59
N ALA A 138 -10.41 13.40 11.43
CA ALA A 138 -11.75 13.56 10.87
C ALA A 138 -12.45 12.20 10.68
N LEU A 139 -11.74 11.18 10.20
CA LEU A 139 -12.29 9.83 10.07
C LEU A 139 -12.66 9.24 11.43
N ALA A 140 -11.78 9.37 12.43
CA ALA A 140 -11.98 8.86 13.78
C ALA A 140 -13.20 9.51 14.45
N ASP A 141 -13.40 10.82 14.26
CA ASP A 141 -14.50 11.62 14.79
C ASP A 141 -15.83 11.43 14.04
N GLY A 142 -15.85 10.62 12.98
CA GLY A 142 -17.06 10.29 12.21
C GLY A 142 -17.34 11.25 11.05
N HIS A 143 -16.42 12.15 10.72
CA HIS A 143 -16.49 13.05 9.56
C HIS A 143 -15.91 12.38 8.31
N HIS A 144 -16.49 11.24 7.91
CA HIS A 144 -15.95 10.34 6.90
C HIS A 144 -15.71 11.00 5.54
N GLU A 145 -16.69 11.75 5.02
CA GLU A 145 -16.62 12.37 3.71
C GLU A 145 -15.58 13.49 3.67
N ALA A 146 -15.48 14.28 4.75
CA ALA A 146 -14.47 15.31 4.91
C ALA A 146 -13.06 14.70 4.97
N ALA A 147 -12.90 13.61 5.72
CA ALA A 147 -11.67 12.85 5.79
C ALA A 147 -11.24 12.32 4.42
N ALA A 148 -12.18 11.71 3.68
CA ALA A 148 -11.91 11.18 2.35
C ALA A 148 -11.51 12.28 1.35
N CYS A 149 -12.21 13.42 1.35
CA CYS A 149 -11.87 14.53 0.46
C CYS A 149 -10.47 15.08 0.76
N LEU A 150 -10.14 15.28 2.04
CA LEU A 150 -8.81 15.74 2.45
C LEU A 150 -7.74 14.71 2.10
N ALA A 151 -8.00 13.42 2.33
CA ALA A 151 -7.08 12.34 2.05
C ALA A 151 -6.76 12.20 0.56
N LEU A 152 -7.77 12.33 -0.29
CA LEU A 152 -7.61 12.29 -1.75
C LEU A 152 -6.74 13.44 -2.25
N LEU A 153 -6.95 14.66 -1.75
CA LEU A 153 -6.14 15.82 -2.11
C LEU A 153 -4.70 15.70 -1.57
N GLY A 154 -4.51 15.18 -0.35
CA GLY A 154 -3.18 14.89 0.17
C GLY A 154 -2.45 13.83 -0.66
N SER A 155 -3.17 12.80 -1.12
CA SER A 155 -2.59 11.74 -1.97
C SER A 155 -2.14 12.30 -3.33
N GLU A 156 -2.86 13.28 -3.88
CA GLU A 156 -2.46 13.96 -5.12
C GLU A 156 -1.15 14.76 -5.00
N ASP A 157 -0.77 15.21 -3.80
CA ASP A 157 0.48 15.93 -3.63
C ASP A 157 1.69 14.99 -3.72
N LEU A 158 1.57 13.80 -3.11
CA LEU A 158 2.63 12.77 -3.08
C LEU A 158 2.74 11.94 -4.35
N ILE A 159 1.65 11.80 -5.10
CA ILE A 159 1.60 10.85 -6.23
C ILE A 159 2.65 11.11 -7.31
N TYR A 160 2.93 12.38 -7.60
CA TYR A 160 3.89 12.78 -8.64
C TYR A 160 5.32 12.49 -8.20
N GLU A 161 5.61 12.70 -6.92
CA GLU A 161 6.88 12.36 -6.33
C GLU A 161 7.13 10.84 -6.37
N MET A 162 6.16 10.06 -5.93
CA MET A 162 6.27 8.59 -5.87
C MET A 162 6.29 7.92 -7.25
N SER A 163 5.58 8.49 -8.22
CA SER A 163 5.56 7.96 -9.59
C SER A 163 6.76 8.40 -10.43
N HIS A 164 7.61 9.31 -9.92
CA HIS A 164 8.69 9.96 -10.68
C HIS A 164 8.20 10.70 -11.93
N LEU A 165 6.92 11.07 -11.95
CA LEU A 165 6.32 11.82 -13.02
C LEU A 165 6.27 13.30 -12.66
N THR A 166 6.45 14.16 -13.66
CA THR A 166 6.26 15.60 -13.46
C THR A 166 4.78 15.91 -13.25
N ARG A 167 4.45 17.03 -12.59
CA ARG A 167 3.07 17.53 -12.47
C ARG A 167 2.38 17.87 -13.81
N ARG A 168 3.10 17.78 -14.93
CA ARG A 168 2.53 17.92 -16.29
C ARG A 168 2.04 16.58 -16.87
N ALA A 169 2.37 15.46 -16.23
CA ALA A 169 1.92 14.14 -16.65
C ALA A 169 0.40 14.03 -16.53
N LYS A 170 -0.20 13.26 -17.42
CA LYS A 170 -1.64 13.03 -17.46
C LYS A 170 -1.99 11.90 -16.48
N TYR A 171 -3.25 11.84 -16.05
CA TYR A 171 -3.74 10.74 -15.21
C TYR A 171 -3.54 9.36 -15.83
N LYS A 172 -3.60 9.25 -17.17
CA LYS A 172 -3.24 8.02 -17.87
C LYS A 172 -1.82 7.56 -17.58
N ASP A 173 -0.85 8.48 -17.51
CA ASP A 173 0.55 8.16 -17.23
C ASP A 173 0.71 7.62 -15.80
N LEU A 174 0.01 8.22 -14.83
CA LEU A 174 -0.07 7.73 -13.44
C LEU A 174 -0.68 6.33 -13.37
N THR A 175 -1.78 6.10 -14.09
CA THR A 175 -2.43 4.79 -14.18
C THR A 175 -1.52 3.76 -14.86
N ASP A 176 -0.73 4.15 -15.86
CA ASP A 176 0.21 3.25 -16.53
C ASP A 176 1.37 2.86 -15.60
N VAL A 177 1.88 3.78 -14.77
CA VAL A 177 2.82 3.45 -13.66
C VAL A 177 2.16 2.51 -12.66
N ALA A 178 0.93 2.81 -12.24
CA ALA A 178 0.19 2.00 -11.27
C ALA A 178 -0.20 0.61 -11.80
N LYS A 179 -0.26 0.41 -13.12
CA LYS A 179 -0.51 -0.88 -13.78
C LYS A 179 0.75 -1.70 -14.00
N GLN A 180 1.92 -1.09 -13.98
CA GLN A 180 3.16 -1.84 -14.08
C GLN A 180 3.21 -2.83 -12.91
N ASP A 181 3.35 -4.11 -13.26
CA ASP A 181 3.90 -5.06 -12.34
C ASP A 181 5.41 -4.99 -12.54
N PRO A 182 6.17 -4.41 -11.60
CA PRO A 182 7.62 -4.37 -11.71
C PRO A 182 8.23 -5.78 -11.80
N GLY A 183 7.47 -6.84 -11.50
CA GLY A 183 7.83 -8.25 -11.74
C GLY A 183 9.09 -8.71 -10.99
N GLY A 184 9.56 -7.84 -10.09
CA GLY A 184 10.82 -7.93 -9.39
C GLY A 184 10.58 -8.21 -7.93
N LEU A 185 11.46 -9.03 -7.37
CA LEU A 185 11.45 -9.44 -5.97
C LEU A 185 11.56 -8.25 -4.98
N PHE A 186 12.15 -7.13 -5.42
CA PHE A 186 12.44 -5.95 -4.60
C PHE A 186 11.54 -4.75 -4.89
N ALA A 187 10.34 -5.00 -5.42
CA ALA A 187 9.48 -3.95 -5.93
C ALA A 187 8.20 -3.74 -5.10
N HIS A 188 8.25 -4.12 -3.82
CA HIS A 188 7.16 -4.00 -2.87
C HIS A 188 6.67 -2.55 -2.71
N SER A 189 7.55 -1.55 -2.88
CA SER A 189 7.20 -0.12 -2.91
C SER A 189 6.16 0.24 -3.97
N HIS A 190 6.11 -0.45 -5.12
CA HIS A 190 5.11 -0.18 -6.16
C HIS A 190 3.68 -0.56 -5.74
N TYR A 191 3.50 -1.37 -4.69
CA TYR A 191 2.17 -1.72 -4.18
C TYR A 191 1.45 -0.52 -3.57
N VAL A 192 2.17 0.53 -3.15
CA VAL A 192 1.56 1.78 -2.68
C VAL A 192 0.80 2.49 -3.81
N LEU A 193 1.26 2.35 -5.06
CA LEU A 193 0.67 2.99 -6.24
C LEU A 193 -0.43 2.14 -6.89
N ALA A 194 -0.51 0.85 -6.56
CA ALA A 194 -1.49 -0.06 -7.14
C ALA A 194 -2.97 0.40 -7.02
N PRO A 195 -3.42 1.02 -5.92
CA PRO A 195 -4.80 1.55 -5.79
C PRO A 195 -5.18 2.58 -6.85
N LEU A 196 -4.19 3.28 -7.42
CA LEU A 196 -4.40 4.34 -8.39
C LEU A 196 -5.06 3.86 -9.68
N VAL A 197 -4.94 2.56 -9.99
CA VAL A 197 -5.62 1.92 -11.12
C VAL A 197 -7.13 2.15 -11.06
N THR A 198 -7.73 1.97 -9.88
CA THR A 198 -9.16 2.21 -9.67
C THR A 198 -9.47 3.68 -9.44
N LEU A 199 -8.59 4.37 -8.70
CA LEU A 199 -8.81 5.77 -8.31
C LEU A 199 -8.93 6.71 -9.51
N TYR A 200 -8.14 6.46 -10.56
CA TYR A 200 -8.16 7.20 -11.82
C TYR A 200 -8.90 6.47 -12.94
N THR A 201 -9.84 5.59 -12.60
CA THR A 201 -10.75 5.01 -13.60
C THR A 201 -11.47 6.14 -14.34
N ASP A 202 -11.44 6.08 -15.67
CA ASP A 202 -12.18 7.02 -16.51
C ASP A 202 -13.68 6.92 -16.22
N TRP A 203 -14.31 8.06 -15.98
CA TRP A 203 -15.75 8.15 -15.76
C TRP A 203 -16.24 9.52 -16.25
N TRP A 204 -17.35 9.55 -17.00
CA TRP A 204 -17.86 10.79 -17.56
C TRP A 204 -19.32 11.03 -17.18
N ALA A 205 -19.55 11.90 -16.20
CA ALA A 205 -20.89 12.31 -15.75
C ALA A 205 -21.85 12.72 -16.89
N LYS A 206 -21.32 13.34 -17.95
CA LYS A 206 -22.09 13.82 -19.11
C LYS A 206 -22.59 12.71 -20.03
N ASN A 207 -21.98 11.52 -19.95
CA ASN A 207 -22.34 10.37 -20.76
C ASN A 207 -23.38 9.47 -20.06
N ASP A 208 -23.81 9.83 -18.84
CA ASP A 208 -24.65 9.00 -17.98
C ASP A 208 -24.02 7.64 -17.62
N ASP A 209 -22.68 7.60 -17.56
CA ASP A 209 -21.95 6.41 -17.13
C ASP A 209 -22.27 6.09 -15.65
N PRO A 210 -22.48 4.81 -15.28
CA PRO A 210 -22.66 4.44 -13.89
C PRO A 210 -21.42 4.84 -13.07
N VAL A 211 -21.64 5.32 -11.84
CA VAL A 211 -20.54 5.64 -10.91
C VAL A 211 -19.72 4.36 -10.68
N PRO A 212 -18.37 4.42 -10.73
CA PRO A 212 -17.54 3.25 -10.52
C PRO A 212 -17.81 2.60 -9.16
N THR A 213 -17.79 1.27 -9.09
CA THR A 213 -18.00 0.56 -7.82
C THR A 213 -16.88 0.81 -6.82
N ALA A 214 -15.63 0.85 -7.28
CA ALA A 214 -14.48 1.21 -6.45
C ALA A 214 -14.33 2.73 -6.32
N LEU A 215 -13.71 3.19 -5.24
CA LEU A 215 -13.44 4.61 -5.01
C LEU A 215 -12.80 5.26 -6.25
N SER A 216 -13.38 6.37 -6.68
CA SER A 216 -12.97 7.10 -7.89
C SER A 216 -12.83 8.58 -7.57
N ARG A 217 -11.61 9.09 -7.75
CA ARG A 217 -11.32 10.51 -7.63
C ARG A 217 -12.15 11.34 -8.62
N HIS A 218 -12.33 10.84 -9.84
CA HIS A 218 -13.08 11.55 -10.88
C HIS A 218 -14.54 11.77 -10.44
N ALA A 219 -15.19 10.74 -9.91
CA ALA A 219 -16.55 10.84 -9.40
C ALA A 219 -16.66 11.84 -8.23
N VAL A 220 -15.74 11.75 -7.25
CA VAL A 220 -15.72 12.63 -6.07
C VAL A 220 -15.51 14.09 -6.47
N VAL A 221 -14.53 14.40 -7.31
CA VAL A 221 -14.19 15.80 -7.64
C VAL A 221 -15.19 16.45 -8.59
N HIS A 222 -15.78 15.69 -9.53
CA HIS A 222 -16.65 16.27 -10.56
C HIS A 222 -18.14 16.21 -10.22
N ARG A 223 -18.58 15.34 -9.30
CA ARG A 223 -19.99 15.27 -8.86
C ARG A 223 -20.21 15.20 -7.35
N LEU A 224 -19.23 14.76 -6.57
CA LEU A 224 -19.35 14.52 -5.12
C LEU A 224 -20.63 13.74 -4.71
N PRO A 225 -20.91 12.56 -5.31
CA PRO A 225 -22.01 11.73 -4.86
C PRO A 225 -21.71 11.17 -3.47
N LEU A 226 -22.51 11.51 -2.46
CA LEU A 226 -22.29 11.07 -1.08
C LEU A 226 -22.44 9.55 -0.93
N GLU A 227 -23.26 8.91 -1.77
CA GLU A 227 -23.36 7.45 -1.85
C GLU A 227 -22.05 6.79 -2.28
N HIS A 228 -21.18 7.51 -2.99
CA HIS A 228 -19.84 7.03 -3.37
C HIS A 228 -18.80 7.26 -2.27
N LEU A 229 -19.11 8.09 -1.28
CA LEU A 229 -18.30 8.29 -0.07
C LEU A 229 -18.85 7.44 1.07
N SER A 230 -19.09 6.15 0.79
CA SER A 230 -19.41 5.16 1.83
C SER A 230 -18.30 5.09 2.88
N GLU A 231 -18.61 4.58 4.07
CA GLU A 231 -17.62 4.43 5.15
C GLU A 231 -16.39 3.62 4.70
N GLY A 232 -16.60 2.53 3.95
CA GLY A 232 -15.52 1.72 3.38
C GLY A 232 -14.65 2.48 2.37
N HIS A 233 -15.25 3.29 1.50
CA HIS A 233 -14.50 4.16 0.59
C HIS A 233 -13.71 5.25 1.32
N CYS A 234 -14.27 5.81 2.41
CA CYS A 234 -13.59 6.80 3.22
C CYS A 234 -12.38 6.19 3.95
N LEU A 235 -12.50 4.95 4.45
CA LEU A 235 -11.39 4.18 4.99
C LEU A 235 -10.29 3.99 3.94
N ILE A 236 -10.65 3.55 2.72
CA ILE A 236 -9.70 3.38 1.61
C ILE A 236 -8.94 4.67 1.32
N ALA A 237 -9.63 5.82 1.26
CA ALA A 237 -9.00 7.11 0.97
C ALA A 237 -7.94 7.47 2.02
N VAL A 238 -8.28 7.34 3.31
CA VAL A 238 -7.36 7.65 4.41
C VAL A 238 -6.21 6.65 4.48
N MET A 239 -6.50 5.35 4.34
CA MET A 239 -5.47 4.31 4.26
C MET A 239 -4.47 4.60 3.14
N LEU A 240 -4.94 5.03 1.96
CA LEU A 240 -4.07 5.34 0.83
C LEU A 240 -3.12 6.48 1.17
N LEU A 241 -3.63 7.58 1.73
CA LEU A 241 -2.79 8.70 2.13
C LEU A 241 -1.75 8.28 3.18
N VAL A 242 -2.15 7.52 4.20
CA VAL A 242 -1.22 7.05 5.24
C VAL A 242 -0.15 6.13 4.66
N SER A 243 -0.52 5.17 3.80
CA SER A 243 0.42 4.31 3.10
C SER A 243 1.43 5.10 2.27
N MET A 244 0.96 6.15 1.59
CA MET A 244 1.82 7.05 0.81
C MET A 244 2.78 7.82 1.73
N VAL A 245 2.29 8.49 2.78
CA VAL A 245 3.17 9.22 3.72
C VAL A 245 4.23 8.29 4.33
N ARG A 246 3.86 7.07 4.73
CA ARG A 246 4.81 6.10 5.30
C ARG A 246 5.83 5.60 4.29
N GLU A 247 5.43 5.40 3.04
CA GLU A 247 6.35 5.06 1.95
C GLU A 247 7.33 6.19 1.67
N ALA A 248 6.86 7.44 1.66
CA ALA A 248 7.72 8.61 1.49
C ALA A 248 8.75 8.72 2.62
N GLN A 249 8.32 8.52 3.88
CA GLN A 249 9.21 8.43 5.04
C GLN A 249 10.35 7.42 4.79
N GLN A 250 10.00 6.18 4.45
CA GLN A 250 11.01 5.13 4.23
C GLN A 250 11.96 5.48 3.07
N ARG A 251 11.44 6.11 2.02
CA ARG A 251 12.26 6.54 0.89
C ARG A 251 13.25 7.64 1.29
N TYR A 252 12.84 8.62 2.09
CA TYR A 252 13.72 9.71 2.52
C TYR A 252 14.83 9.22 3.45
N GLU A 253 14.51 8.30 4.35
CA GLU A 253 15.49 7.60 5.18
C GLU A 253 16.53 6.90 4.31
N GLN A 254 16.11 6.12 3.32
CA GLN A 254 17.02 5.44 2.38
C GLN A 254 17.92 6.42 1.61
N ILE A 255 17.36 7.52 1.09
CA ILE A 255 18.14 8.54 0.37
C ILE A 255 19.19 9.16 1.29
N ARG A 256 18.84 9.44 2.54
CA ARG A 256 19.77 10.01 3.53
C ARG A 256 20.89 9.03 3.87
N ASP A 257 20.57 7.77 4.10
CA ASP A 257 21.55 6.73 4.39
C ASP A 257 22.54 6.59 3.23
N ASP A 258 22.04 6.53 1.98
CA ASP A 258 22.88 6.48 0.78
C ASP A 258 23.80 7.71 0.66
N MET A 259 23.30 8.91 0.98
CA MET A 259 24.10 10.15 0.95
C MET A 259 25.19 10.17 2.03
N MET A 260 24.96 9.55 3.19
CA MET A 260 25.93 9.50 4.29
C MET A 260 27.02 8.46 4.04
N ASP A 261 26.67 7.30 3.50
CA ASP A 261 27.63 6.24 3.17
C ASP A 261 28.63 6.70 2.10
N HIS A 262 28.18 7.47 1.11
CA HIS A 262 29.05 8.04 0.08
C HIS A 262 30.01 9.16 0.56
N ASN A 263 29.77 9.76 1.74
CA ASN A 263 30.66 10.76 2.33
C ASN A 263 31.75 10.15 3.24
N THR A 264 31.72 8.84 3.46
CA THR A 264 32.69 8.12 4.32
C THR A 264 33.67 7.21 3.57
N ALA A 265 33.63 7.22 2.23
CA ALA A 265 34.55 6.47 1.35
C ALA A 265 35.52 7.43 0.61
#